data_AF-A0A455UBF9-F1
#
_entry.id   AF-A0A455UBF9-F1
#
_cell.length_a   1.000
_cell.length_b   1.000
_cell.length_c   1.000
_cell.angle_alpha   90.00
_cell.angle_beta   90.00
_cell.angle_gamma   90.00
#
_symmetry.space_group_name_H-M   'P 1'
#
loop_
_entity.id
_entity.type
_entity.pdbx_description
1 polymer ?
#
loop_
_entity_poly.entity_id
_entity_poly.type
_entity_poly.pdbx_seq_one_letter_code
_entity_poly.pdbx_strand_id
1 'polypeptide(L)'
;MPDDITLHRLTADDPHVSLVAIWIFEAWGHLHRGLTQEQAIERVRAECGQGGVPSIFVAMQGETPVGTASLIADDMSIRREFTPG
;
A
#
# COMPACT_ATOMS: atom_id res chain seq x y z
N MET A 1 9.02 18.04 -21.64
CA MET A 1 9.61 17.95 -20.29
C MET A 1 9.09 16.67 -19.68
N PRO A 2 9.86 15.90 -18.88
CA PRO A 2 9.26 14.80 -18.13
C PRO A 2 8.18 15.40 -17.24
N ASP A 3 6.99 14.80 -17.24
CA ASP A 3 5.93 15.22 -16.33
C ASP A 3 6.41 15.02 -14.89
N ASP A 4 6.21 16.05 -14.05
CA ASP A 4 6.58 16.02 -12.63
C ASP A 4 5.82 14.89 -11.91
N ILE A 5 6.51 14.24 -10.96
CA ILE A 5 5.91 13.20 -10.12
C ILE A 5 5.39 13.83 -8.83
N THR A 6 4.11 13.63 -8.55
CA THR A 6 3.46 14.07 -7.29
C THR A 6 3.05 12.87 -6.44
N LEU A 7 3.10 13.01 -5.12
CA LEU A 7 2.62 12.00 -4.18
C LEU A 7 1.24 12.39 -3.67
N HIS A 8 0.28 11.48 -3.82
CA HIS A 8 -1.09 11.65 -3.34
C HIS A 8 -1.39 10.59 -2.28
N ARG A 9 -2.00 11.00 -1.17
CA ARG A 9 -2.51 10.05 -0.18
C ARG A 9 -3.74 9.35 -0.75
N LEU A 10 -3.68 8.03 -0.87
CA LEU A 10 -4.78 7.21 -1.33
C LEU A 10 -5.88 7.17 -0.27
N THR A 11 -7.13 7.37 -0.68
CA THR A 11 -8.31 7.19 0.18
C THR A 11 -9.04 5.92 -0.22
N ALA A 12 -9.85 5.37 0.68
CA ALA A 12 -10.56 4.12 0.42
C ALA A 12 -11.56 4.24 -0.75
N ASP A 13 -12.01 5.44 -1.12
CA ASP A 13 -12.95 5.69 -2.21
C ASP A 13 -12.26 6.13 -3.51
N ASP A 14 -10.94 6.22 -3.53
CA ASP A 14 -10.17 6.64 -4.70
C ASP A 14 -10.27 5.60 -5.84
N PRO A 15 -10.47 6.03 -7.10
CA PRO A 15 -10.59 5.11 -8.23
C PRO A 15 -9.33 4.23 -8.45
N HIS A 16 -8.17 4.66 -7.97
CA HIS A 16 -6.91 3.94 -8.11
C HIS A 16 -6.70 2.85 -7.04
N VAL A 17 -7.56 2.73 -6.04
CA VAL A 17 -7.44 1.72 -4.96
C VAL A 17 -7.28 0.30 -5.52
N SER A 18 -8.14 -0.07 -6.47
CA SER A 18 -8.10 -1.42 -7.04
C SER A 18 -6.78 -1.66 -7.79
N LEU A 19 -6.29 -0.67 -8.53
CA LEU A 19 -5.02 -0.79 -9.26
C LEU A 19 -3.84 -0.94 -8.30
N VAL A 20 -3.79 -0.10 -7.26
CA VAL A 20 -2.71 -0.15 -6.25
C VAL A 20 -2.73 -1.48 -5.49
N ALA A 21 -3.91 -2.00 -5.17
CA ALA A 21 -4.05 -3.31 -4.54
C ALA A 21 -3.52 -4.45 -5.42
N ILE A 22 -3.72 -4.37 -6.73
CA ILE A 22 -3.17 -5.35 -7.68
C ILE A 22 -1.65 -5.29 -7.69
N TRP A 23 -1.04 -4.10 -7.74
CA TRP A 23 0.42 -3.98 -7.68
C TRP A 23 1.00 -4.55 -6.39
N ILE A 24 0.38 -4.25 -5.24
CA ILE A 24 0.82 -4.80 -3.95
C ILE A 24 0.65 -6.32 -3.93
N PHE A 25 -0.46 -6.84 -4.45
CA PHE A 25 -0.71 -8.28 -4.55
C PHE A 25 0.26 -9.01 -5.49
N GLU A 26 0.59 -8.43 -6.63
CA GLU A 26 1.56 -9.00 -7.57
C GLU A 26 2.98 -8.99 -6.97
N ALA A 27 3.35 -7.90 -6.30
CA ALA A 27 4.66 -7.77 -5.67
C ALA A 27 4.84 -8.68 -4.44
N TRP A 28 3.82 -8.79 -3.58
CA TRP A 28 3.95 -9.39 -2.24
C TRP A 28 2.89 -10.43 -1.88
N GLY A 29 1.87 -10.64 -2.73
CA GLY A 29 0.75 -11.55 -2.46
C GLY A 29 1.19 -13.00 -2.28
N HIS A 30 2.31 -13.40 -2.88
CA HIS A 30 2.92 -14.72 -2.69
C HIS A 30 3.37 -15.00 -1.24
N LEU A 31 3.54 -13.96 -0.41
CA LEU A 31 3.82 -14.10 1.03
C LEU A 31 2.58 -14.52 1.83
N HIS A 32 1.38 -14.33 1.29
CA HIS A 32 0.10 -14.63 1.94
C HIS A 32 -0.60 -15.78 1.21
N ARG A 33 -0.31 -17.02 1.63
CA ARG A 33 -0.92 -18.23 1.05
C ARG A 33 -2.45 -18.17 1.18
N GLY A 34 -3.14 -18.08 0.04
CA GLY A 34 -4.61 -18.08 -0.04
C GLY A 34 -5.27 -16.70 -0.04
N LEU A 35 -4.49 -15.61 -0.06
CA LEU A 35 -5.03 -14.27 -0.28
C LEU A 35 -5.58 -14.16 -1.71
N THR A 36 -6.83 -13.75 -1.86
CA THR A 36 -7.42 -13.45 -3.18
C THR A 36 -7.23 -11.99 -3.56
N GLN A 37 -7.45 -11.66 -4.84
CA GLN A 37 -7.35 -10.29 -5.33
C GLN A 37 -8.40 -9.37 -4.67
N GLU A 38 -9.61 -9.86 -4.45
CA GLU A 38 -10.68 -9.13 -3.77
C GLU A 38 -10.29 -8.84 -2.31
N GLN A 39 -9.71 -9.82 -1.62
CA GLN A 39 -9.22 -9.63 -0.26
C GLN A 39 -8.04 -8.65 -0.20
N ALA A 40 -7.18 -8.62 -1.23
CA ALA A 40 -6.12 -7.63 -1.34
C ALA A 40 -6.68 -6.21 -1.52
N ILE A 41 -7.74 -6.03 -2.30
CA ILE A 41 -8.43 -4.75 -2.47
C ILE A 41 -9.00 -4.27 -1.14
N GLU A 42 -9.74 -5.13 -0.43
CA GLU A 42 -10.31 -4.78 0.88
C GLU A 42 -9.23 -4.43 1.92
N ARG A 43 -8.11 -5.15 1.89
CA ARG A 43 -6.96 -4.84 2.75
C ARG A 43 -6.38 -3.46 2.45
N VAL A 44 -6.17 -3.12 1.18
CA VAL A 44 -5.68 -1.78 0.79
C VAL A 44 -6.66 -0.68 1.19
N ARG A 45 -7.97 -0.90 1.03
CA ARG A 45 -8.99 0.06 1.52
C ARG A 45 -8.85 0.31 3.02
N ALA A 46 -8.65 -0.74 3.81
CA ALA A 46 -8.44 -0.63 5.26
C ALA A 46 -7.12 0.11 5.59
N GLU A 47 -6.04 -0.17 4.85
CA GLU A 47 -4.72 0.44 5.03
C GLU A 47 -4.65 1.92 4.56
N CYS A 48 -5.61 2.41 3.79
CA CYS A 48 -5.71 3.85 3.48
C CYS A 48 -5.90 4.69 4.76
N GLY A 49 -6.55 4.13 5.78
CA GLY A 49 -6.72 4.74 7.10
C GLY A 49 -7.49 6.08 7.11
N GLN A 50 -7.80 6.57 8.30
CA GLN A 50 -8.52 7.85 8.49
C GLN A 50 -7.56 9.06 8.64
N GLY A 51 -6.25 8.83 8.72
CA GLY A 51 -5.19 9.83 8.87
C GLY A 51 -4.02 9.28 9.69
N GLY A 52 -2.78 9.66 9.36
CA GLY A 52 -1.58 9.16 10.05
C GLY A 52 -1.14 7.77 9.57
N VAL A 53 -1.06 6.79 10.45
CA VAL A 53 -0.68 5.41 10.11
C VAL A 53 -1.85 4.47 10.45
N PRO A 54 -2.25 3.53 9.56
CA PRO A 54 -1.68 3.28 8.25
C PRO A 54 -2.06 4.34 7.20
N SER A 55 -1.21 4.49 6.18
CA SER A 55 -1.43 5.31 5.00
C SER A 55 -0.84 4.64 3.76
N ILE A 56 -1.45 4.87 2.61
CA ILE A 56 -0.88 4.52 1.31
C ILE A 56 -0.76 5.79 0.47
N PHE A 57 0.34 5.92 -0.24
CA PHE A 57 0.62 7.02 -1.17
C PHE A 57 0.82 6.48 -2.57
N VAL A 58 0.29 7.19 -3.55
CA VAL A 58 0.45 6.89 -4.98
C VAL A 58 1.30 7.98 -5.62
N ALA A 59 2.32 7.56 -6.36
CA ALA A 59 3.07 8.44 -7.24
C ALA A 59 2.28 8.63 -8.53
N MET A 60 1.96 9.86 -8.87
CA MET A 60 1.23 10.24 -10.07
C MET A 60 2.15 10.97 -11.03
N GLN A 61 2.10 10.59 -12.31
CA GLN A 61 2.66 11.35 -13.42
C GLN A 61 1.48 11.92 -14.22
N GLY A 62 1.14 13.19 -13.96
CA GLY A 62 -0.14 13.76 -14.40
C GLY A 62 -1.32 13.00 -13.76
N GLU A 63 -2.18 12.42 -14.59
CA GLU A 63 -3.33 11.60 -14.14
C GLU A 63 -3.00 10.09 -14.08
N THR A 64 -1.75 9.72 -14.39
CA THR A 64 -1.35 8.30 -14.46
C THR A 64 -0.65 7.89 -13.16
N PRO A 65 -1.17 6.91 -12.41
CA PRO A 65 -0.43 6.33 -11.30
C PRO A 65 0.76 5.52 -11.84
N VAL A 66 1.93 5.71 -11.24
CA VAL A 66 3.20 5.07 -11.67
C VAL A 66 3.91 4.31 -10.54
N GLY A 67 3.42 4.39 -9.31
CA GLY A 67 3.99 3.66 -8.18
C GLY A 67 3.21 3.87 -6.88
N THR A 68 3.57 3.11 -5.85
CA THR A 68 2.93 3.18 -4.53
C THR A 68 3.97 3.02 -3.41
N ALA A 69 3.70 3.66 -2.26
CA ALA A 69 4.43 3.49 -1.02
C ALA A 69 3.44 3.46 0.15
N SER A 70 3.65 2.57 1.12
CA SER A 70 2.79 2.45 2.30
C SER A 70 3.56 2.79 3.58
N LEU A 71 2.85 3.40 4.52
CA LEU A 71 3.26 3.54 5.92
C LEU A 71 2.35 2.65 6.75
N ILE A 72 2.92 1.69 7.45
CA ILE A 72 2.21 0.78 8.36
C ILE A 72 2.80 0.86 9.76
N ALA A 73 1.96 0.62 10.78
CA ALA A 73 2.32 0.86 12.18
C ALA A 73 3.40 -0.09 12.69
N ASP A 74 3.38 -1.32 12.15
CA ASP A 74 4.34 -2.36 12.49
C ASP A 74 4.56 -3.18 11.21
N ASP A 75 5.74 -3.01 10.61
CA ASP A 75 6.15 -3.72 9.39
C ASP A 75 6.72 -5.12 9.70
N MET A 76 7.14 -5.34 10.95
CA MET A 76 7.74 -6.60 11.40
C MET A 76 7.47 -6.82 12.88
N SER A 77 6.70 -7.88 13.19
CA SER A 77 6.55 -8.39 14.56
C SER A 77 7.92 -8.45 15.23
N ILE A 78 8.15 -7.59 16.22
CA ILE A 78 9.42 -7.54 16.97
C ILE A 78 9.68 -8.94 17.50
N ARG A 79 10.62 -9.67 16.88
CA ARG A 79 11.11 -10.94 17.39
C ARG A 79 11.99 -10.65 18.60
N ARG A 80 11.34 -10.45 19.76
CA ARG A 80 11.99 -10.13 21.04
C ARG A 80 13.07 -11.15 21.42
N GLU A 81 12.97 -12.38 20.90
CA GLU A 81 13.97 -13.45 21.04
C GLU A 81 15.36 -13.14 20.44
N PHE A 82 15.50 -12.10 19.60
CA PHE A 82 16.79 -11.66 19.03
C PHE A 82 17.31 -10.33 19.59
N THR A 83 16.71 -9.81 20.67
CA THR A 83 17.25 -8.61 21.33
C THR A 83 18.42 -9.05 22.24
N PRO A 84 19.62 -8.44 22.13
CA PRO A 84 20.70 -8.74 23.08
C PRO A 84 20.21 -8.37 24.48
N GLY A 85 20.35 -9.33 25.42
CA GLY A 85 20.06 -9.11 26.84
C GLY A 85 21.07 -8.19 27.52
#